data_AF-A0A5C2M7Y1-F1
#
_entry.id   AF-A0A5C2M7Y1-F1
#
_cell.length_a   1.000
_cell.length_b   1.000
_cell.length_c   1.000
_cell.angle_alpha   90.00
_cell.angle_beta   90.00
_cell.angle_gamma   90.00
#
_symmetry.space_group_name_H-M   'P 1'
#
loop_
_entity.id
_entity.type
_entity.pdbx_description
1 polymer ?
#
loop_
_entity_poly.entity_id
_entity_poly.type
_entity_poly.pdbx_seq_one_letter_code
_entity_poly.pdbx_strand_id
1 'polypeptide(L)'
;MATGSLAALLQPDLILESTIEQLHPSLLEKYHLRGMVLDVDDTLLPTWDEDLPPKILAWLLEIKHQMPIWLVSNNLNHRRIERIAQQVELPFLMGAGKPSRRKIRQAVQAMNLPYDQVAMVGDRLFTDILVGNRLGMFTILVQPVLVKHLDGKSWVRNLEFWLARQLGTPLAIARPAEN
;
A
#
# COMPACT_ATOMS: atom_id res chain seq x y z
N MET A 1 3.46 -27.50 4.24
CA MET A 1 4.69 -26.77 3.88
C MET A 1 4.23 -25.40 3.36
N ALA A 2 4.50 -24.25 3.94
CA ALA A 2 5.58 -23.81 4.82
C ALA A 2 5.06 -23.15 6.11
N THR A 3 5.67 -23.47 7.24
CA THR A 3 5.67 -22.60 8.42
C THR A 3 6.63 -21.44 8.13
N GLY A 4 6.18 -20.49 7.30
CA GLY A 4 6.87 -19.21 7.18
C GLY A 4 6.79 -18.53 8.54
N SER A 5 7.93 -18.19 9.13
CA SER A 5 7.95 -17.41 10.37
C SER A 5 7.15 -16.13 10.18
N LEU A 6 6.60 -15.58 11.26
CA LEU A 6 5.90 -14.28 11.20
C LEU A 6 6.77 -13.21 10.52
N ALA A 7 8.09 -13.27 10.71
CA ALA A 7 9.06 -12.41 10.05
C ALA A 7 9.02 -12.54 8.52
N ALA A 8 8.92 -13.75 7.96
CA ALA A 8 8.82 -13.96 6.52
C ALA A 8 7.55 -13.34 5.91
N LEU A 9 6.44 -13.34 6.64
CA LEU A 9 5.20 -12.71 6.19
C LEU A 9 5.24 -11.17 6.24
N LEU A 10 6.21 -10.60 6.95
CA LEU A 10 6.40 -9.16 7.06
C LEU A 10 7.52 -8.64 6.17
N GLN A 11 8.22 -9.52 5.46
CA GLN A 11 9.25 -9.12 4.52
C GLN A 11 8.58 -8.67 3.20
N PRO A 12 8.73 -7.40 2.79
CA PRO A 12 8.30 -6.98 1.46
C PRO A 12 9.23 -7.54 0.37
N ASP A 13 8.68 -7.78 -0.82
CA ASP A 13 9.45 -8.15 -2.01
C ASP A 13 10.22 -6.95 -2.60
N LEU A 14 9.60 -5.76 -2.53
CA LEU A 14 10.19 -4.51 -2.97
C LEU A 14 9.92 -3.40 -1.95
N ILE A 15 10.94 -2.57 -1.69
CA ILE A 15 10.83 -1.36 -0.88
C ILE A 15 11.16 -0.18 -1.77
N LEU A 16 10.26 0.79 -1.85
CA LEU A 16 10.54 2.09 -2.44
C LEU A 16 11.01 3.04 -1.34
N GLU A 17 12.15 3.69 -1.56
CA GLU A 17 12.71 4.68 -0.63
C GLU A 17 11.97 6.03 -0.66
N SER A 18 10.80 6.07 -1.29
CA SER A 18 10.02 7.28 -1.58
C SER A 18 8.52 6.94 -1.62
N THR A 19 7.71 7.96 -1.92
CA THR A 19 6.27 7.77 -2.17
C THR A 19 6.04 6.99 -3.46
N ILE A 20 4.79 6.55 -3.64
CA ILE A 20 4.40 5.65 -4.74
C ILE A 20 4.68 6.19 -6.16
N GLU A 21 4.88 7.50 -6.32
CA GLU A 21 5.12 8.18 -7.60
C GLU A 21 6.32 7.63 -8.38
N GLN A 22 7.28 6.98 -7.69
CA GLN A 22 8.44 6.33 -8.34
C GLN A 22 8.15 4.93 -8.89
N LEU A 23 6.93 4.41 -8.71
CA LEU A 23 6.53 3.14 -9.27
C LEU A 23 6.22 3.31 -10.76
N HIS A 24 7.26 3.22 -11.59
CA HIS A 24 7.17 3.35 -13.04
C HIS A 24 6.73 2.04 -13.73
N PRO A 25 6.08 2.11 -14.91
CA PRO A 25 5.67 0.93 -15.67
C PRO A 25 6.80 -0.08 -15.93
N SER A 26 8.02 0.39 -16.18
CA SER A 26 9.20 -0.46 -16.38
C SER A 26 9.53 -1.35 -15.18
N LEU A 27 9.28 -0.88 -13.95
CA LEU A 27 9.46 -1.67 -12.75
C LEU A 27 8.41 -2.77 -12.65
N LEU A 28 7.17 -2.47 -13.03
CA LEU A 28 6.08 -3.42 -13.04
C LEU A 28 6.33 -4.56 -14.06
N GLU A 29 6.79 -4.21 -15.25
CA GLU A 29 7.17 -5.16 -16.30
C GLU A 29 8.32 -6.07 -15.85
N LYS A 30 9.34 -5.50 -15.20
CA LYS A 30 10.49 -6.24 -14.66
C LYS A 30 10.06 -7.35 -13.70
N TYR A 31 9.01 -7.13 -12.91
CA TYR A 31 8.47 -8.12 -11.98
C TYR A 31 7.26 -8.89 -12.53
N HIS A 32 6.97 -8.75 -13.84
CA HIS A 32 5.86 -9.43 -14.52
C HIS A 32 4.48 -9.17 -13.88
N LEU A 33 4.29 -7.97 -13.34
CA LEU A 33 3.05 -7.56 -12.68
C LEU A 33 2.01 -7.15 -13.72
N ARG A 34 0.78 -7.65 -13.56
CA ARG A 34 -0.35 -7.43 -14.47
C ARG A 34 -1.55 -6.76 -13.81
N GLY A 35 -1.49 -6.50 -12.51
CA GLY A 35 -2.54 -5.79 -11.78
C GLY A 35 -2.04 -5.24 -10.46
N MET A 36 -2.82 -4.35 -9.86
CA MET A 36 -2.43 -3.69 -8.61
C MET A 36 -3.61 -3.53 -7.65
N VAL A 37 -3.43 -3.97 -6.42
CA VAL A 37 -4.26 -3.59 -5.28
C VAL A 37 -3.51 -2.54 -4.47
N LEU A 38 -4.15 -1.40 -4.27
CA LEU A 38 -3.49 -0.19 -3.79
C LEU A 38 -4.17 0.32 -2.52
N ASP A 39 -3.38 0.47 -1.44
CA ASP A 39 -3.85 1.21 -0.28
C ASP A 39 -4.04 2.70 -0.60
N VAL A 40 -4.93 3.35 0.15
CA VAL A 40 -5.29 4.74 -0.05
C VAL A 40 -4.65 5.63 1.02
N ASP A 41 -4.92 5.32 2.27
CA ASP A 41 -4.59 6.17 3.41
C ASP A 41 -3.10 6.11 3.74
N ASP A 42 -2.47 7.27 3.92
CA ASP A 42 -1.02 7.43 4.12
C ASP A 42 -0.16 6.89 2.94
N THR A 43 -0.73 6.18 1.96
CA THR A 43 -0.07 5.70 0.73
C THR A 43 -0.25 6.64 -0.48
N LEU A 44 -1.49 7.03 -0.79
CA LEU A 44 -1.81 7.95 -1.90
C LEU A 44 -1.94 9.40 -1.44
N LEU A 45 -2.49 9.57 -0.24
CA LEU A 45 -2.77 10.87 0.36
C LEU A 45 -2.96 10.71 1.88
N PRO A 46 -2.80 11.79 2.65
CA PRO A 46 -3.07 11.77 4.08
C PRO A 46 -4.50 11.33 4.40
N THR A 47 -4.67 10.63 5.52
CA THR A 47 -5.97 10.07 5.98
C THR A 47 -7.14 11.07 6.07
N TRP A 48 -6.85 12.37 6.16
CA TRP A 48 -7.86 13.43 6.31
C TRP A 48 -8.14 14.21 5.02
N ASP A 49 -7.29 14.07 3.99
CA ASP A 49 -7.48 14.76 2.71
C ASP A 49 -8.47 13.98 1.83
N GLU A 50 -9.26 14.70 1.04
CA GLU A 50 -10.28 14.11 0.15
C GLU A 50 -9.93 14.20 -1.34
N ASP A 51 -8.93 15.01 -1.69
CA ASP A 51 -8.47 15.23 -3.05
C ASP A 51 -7.04 14.74 -3.22
N LEU A 52 -6.77 14.07 -4.34
CA LEU A 52 -5.45 13.52 -4.63
C LEU A 52 -4.47 14.67 -4.91
N PRO A 53 -3.25 14.64 -4.34
CA PRO A 53 -2.19 15.56 -4.73
C PRO A 53 -1.95 15.50 -6.25
N PRO A 54 -1.67 16.63 -6.93
CA PRO A 54 -1.58 16.66 -8.40
C PRO A 54 -0.60 15.64 -8.99
N LYS A 55 0.52 15.37 -8.31
CA LYS A 55 1.51 14.38 -8.74
C LYS A 55 1.00 12.94 -8.65
N ILE A 56 0.33 12.59 -7.56
CA ILE A 56 -0.30 11.28 -7.37
C ILE A 56 -1.44 11.09 -8.37
N LEU A 57 -2.25 12.13 -8.60
CA LEU A 57 -3.31 12.11 -9.59
C LEU A 57 -2.73 11.85 -11.00
N ALA A 58 -1.68 12.56 -11.39
CA ALA A 58 -1.01 12.35 -12.68
C ALA A 58 -0.43 10.94 -12.81
N TRP A 59 0.23 10.43 -11.75
CA TRP A 59 0.78 9.08 -11.73
C TRP A 59 -0.31 8.00 -11.83
N LEU A 60 -1.42 8.12 -11.08
CA LEU A 60 -2.58 7.24 -11.22
C LEU A 60 -3.20 7.33 -12.61
N LEU A 61 -3.27 8.55 -13.14
CA LEU A 61 -3.54 8.95 -14.52
C LEU A 61 -2.90 8.00 -15.53
N GLU A 62 -1.58 7.89 -15.42
CA GLU A 62 -0.73 7.14 -16.31
C GLU A 62 -0.84 5.63 -16.09
N ILE A 63 -0.67 5.18 -14.84
CA ILE A 63 -0.52 3.76 -14.53
C ILE A 63 -1.83 2.96 -14.68
N LYS A 64 -3.00 3.59 -14.50
CA LYS A 64 -4.30 2.93 -14.68
C LYS A 64 -4.55 2.44 -16.10
N HIS A 65 -3.85 3.02 -17.09
CA HIS A 65 -3.93 2.59 -18.49
C HIS A 65 -3.06 1.38 -18.80
N GLN A 66 -2.12 1.03 -17.92
CA GLN A 66 -1.20 -0.09 -18.11
C GLN A 66 -1.74 -1.40 -17.53
N MET A 67 -2.54 -1.33 -16.47
CA MET A 67 -3.08 -2.50 -15.79
C MET A 67 -4.36 -2.20 -14.99
N PRO A 68 -5.19 -3.20 -14.70
CA PRO A 68 -6.30 -3.06 -13.77
C PRO A 68 -5.80 -2.73 -12.35
N ILE A 69 -6.40 -1.71 -11.75
CA ILE A 69 -6.08 -1.24 -10.40
C ILE A 69 -7.35 -1.26 -9.56
N TRP A 70 -7.25 -1.69 -8.31
CA TRP A 70 -8.29 -1.60 -7.30
C TRP A 70 -7.79 -0.84 -6.09
N LEU A 71 -8.54 0.18 -5.66
CA LEU A 71 -8.27 0.89 -4.41
C LEU A 71 -8.87 0.12 -3.23
N VAL A 72 -8.07 -0.19 -2.21
CA VAL A 72 -8.55 -0.95 -1.04
C VAL A 72 -8.11 -0.31 0.27
N SER A 73 -9.05 0.31 0.97
CA SER A 73 -8.81 1.05 2.20
C SER A 73 -9.40 0.36 3.44
N ASN A 74 -8.75 0.57 4.59
CA ASN A 74 -9.31 0.22 5.90
C ASN A 74 -10.31 1.26 6.43
N ASN A 75 -10.38 2.45 5.82
CA ASN A 75 -11.25 3.53 6.21
C ASN A 75 -12.73 3.18 5.97
N LEU A 76 -13.60 3.59 6.89
CA LEU A 76 -15.04 3.36 6.88
C LEU A 76 -15.84 4.56 6.35
N ASN A 77 -15.18 5.67 5.99
CA ASN A 77 -15.83 6.80 5.36
C ASN A 77 -16.02 6.54 3.85
N HIS A 78 -17.21 6.06 3.47
CA HIS A 78 -17.55 5.78 2.06
C HIS A 78 -17.36 7.00 1.17
N ARG A 79 -17.93 8.15 1.57
CA ARG A 79 -17.94 9.37 0.74
C ARG A 79 -16.52 9.80 0.37
N ARG A 80 -15.59 9.72 1.32
CA ARG A 80 -14.19 10.07 1.07
C ARG A 80 -13.53 9.11 0.07
N ILE A 81 -13.62 7.80 0.31
CA ILE A 81 -12.97 6.81 -0.56
C ILE A 81 -13.59 6.83 -1.97
N GLU A 82 -14.91 6.98 -2.05
CA GLU A 82 -15.63 7.14 -3.31
C GLU A 82 -15.17 8.39 -4.07
N ARG A 83 -15.04 9.53 -3.40
CA ARG A 83 -14.55 10.77 -4.02
C ARG A 83 -13.13 10.61 -4.58
N ILE A 84 -12.25 9.92 -3.86
CA ILE A 84 -10.88 9.63 -4.33
C ILE A 84 -10.94 8.71 -5.56
N ALA A 85 -11.71 7.63 -5.48
CA ALA A 85 -11.90 6.69 -6.58
C ALA A 85 -12.47 7.35 -7.84
N GLN A 86 -13.42 8.28 -7.69
CA GLN A 86 -14.05 9.01 -8.80
C GLN A 86 -13.08 9.96 -9.51
N GLN A 87 -12.12 10.56 -8.81
CA GLN A 87 -11.10 11.43 -9.44
C GLN A 87 -10.24 10.68 -10.48
N VAL A 88 -10.10 9.36 -10.33
CA VAL A 88 -9.28 8.51 -11.21
C VAL A 88 -10.09 7.41 -11.92
N GLU A 89 -11.41 7.37 -11.72
CA GLU A 89 -12.33 6.37 -12.26
C GLU A 89 -11.91 4.91 -11.98
N LEU A 90 -11.46 4.64 -10.75
CA LEU A 90 -11.03 3.30 -10.33
C LEU A 90 -12.08 2.59 -9.46
N PRO A 91 -12.20 1.26 -9.55
CA PRO A 91 -13.00 0.49 -8.60
C PRO A 91 -12.37 0.52 -7.21
N PHE A 92 -13.19 0.45 -6.16
CA PHE A 92 -12.71 0.49 -4.78
C PHE A 92 -13.44 -0.44 -3.83
N LEU A 93 -12.76 -0.78 -2.72
CA LEU A 93 -13.32 -1.46 -1.55
C LEU A 93 -12.87 -0.71 -0.28
N MET A 94 -13.83 -0.15 0.44
CA MET A 94 -13.59 0.46 1.76
C MET A 94 -13.64 -0.58 2.88
N GLY A 95 -13.27 -0.25 4.12
CA GLY A 95 -13.45 -1.12 5.29
C GLY A 95 -12.90 -2.54 5.12
N ALA A 96 -11.71 -2.68 4.53
CA ALA A 96 -11.10 -3.97 4.22
C ALA A 96 -10.74 -4.80 5.45
N GLY A 97 -10.42 -4.13 6.57
CA GLY A 97 -10.01 -4.78 7.81
C GLY A 97 -8.68 -5.53 7.63
N LYS A 98 -7.77 -5.00 6.81
CA LYS A 98 -6.40 -5.53 6.63
C LYS A 98 -5.77 -5.70 8.03
N PRO A 99 -5.12 -6.85 8.33
CA PRO A 99 -4.60 -7.85 7.38
C PRO A 99 -5.60 -8.96 6.98
N SER A 100 -6.90 -8.75 7.13
CA SER A 100 -7.91 -9.67 6.59
C SER A 100 -7.81 -9.81 5.07
N ARG A 101 -7.86 -11.05 4.60
CA ARG A 101 -7.74 -11.42 3.18
C ARG A 101 -9.00 -11.12 2.37
N ARG A 102 -10.15 -10.92 3.02
CA ARG A 102 -11.47 -11.00 2.37
C ARG A 102 -11.62 -10.04 1.19
N LYS A 103 -11.39 -8.74 1.40
CA LYS A 103 -11.61 -7.73 0.35
C LYS A 103 -10.50 -7.72 -0.70
N ILE A 104 -9.26 -8.03 -0.30
CA ILE A 104 -8.15 -8.16 -1.24
C ILE A 104 -8.40 -9.32 -2.23
N ARG A 105 -8.91 -10.46 -1.75
CA ARG A 105 -9.34 -11.56 -2.64
C ARG A 105 -10.42 -11.13 -3.61
N GLN A 106 -11.41 -10.34 -3.16
CA GLN A 106 -12.48 -9.85 -4.03
C GLN A 106 -11.91 -8.96 -5.15
N ALA A 107 -10.99 -8.06 -4.83
CA ALA A 107 -10.32 -7.22 -5.82
C ALA A 107 -9.54 -8.06 -6.85
N VAL A 108 -8.69 -8.99 -6.40
CA VAL A 108 -7.89 -9.85 -7.29
C VAL A 108 -8.78 -10.75 -8.17
N GLN A 109 -9.84 -11.32 -7.60
CA GLN A 109 -10.81 -12.12 -8.34
C GLN A 109 -11.51 -11.31 -9.43
N ALA A 110 -11.87 -10.05 -9.15
CA ALA A 110 -12.49 -9.16 -10.14
C ALA A 110 -11.52 -8.79 -11.27
N MET A 111 -10.21 -8.78 -11.03
CA MET A 111 -9.20 -8.62 -12.09
C MET A 111 -9.01 -9.88 -12.94
N ASN A 112 -9.46 -11.05 -12.46
CA ASN A 112 -9.22 -12.35 -13.08
C ASN A 112 -7.72 -12.63 -13.34
N LEU A 113 -6.88 -12.30 -12.36
CA LEU A 113 -5.43 -12.49 -12.40
C LEU A 113 -4.97 -13.47 -11.31
N PRO A 114 -3.87 -14.20 -11.55
CA PRO A 114 -3.24 -14.99 -10.49
C PRO A 114 -2.57 -14.05 -9.47
N TYR A 115 -2.57 -14.45 -8.19
CA TYR A 115 -2.12 -13.59 -7.08
C TYR A 115 -0.67 -13.12 -7.24
N ASP A 116 0.22 -13.99 -7.71
CA ASP A 116 1.65 -13.74 -7.90
C ASP A 116 1.96 -12.68 -8.97
N GLN A 117 0.97 -12.32 -9.79
CA GLN A 117 1.09 -11.27 -10.80
C GLN A 117 0.32 -10.00 -10.42
N VAL A 118 -0.19 -9.92 -9.19
CA VAL A 118 -0.84 -8.72 -8.66
C VAL A 118 0.00 -8.14 -7.53
N ALA A 119 0.32 -6.86 -7.65
CA ALA A 119 1.01 -6.14 -6.59
C ALA A 119 0.04 -5.74 -5.47
N MET A 120 0.43 -5.95 -4.21
CA MET A 120 -0.15 -5.27 -3.05
C MET A 120 0.77 -4.12 -2.67
N VAL A 121 0.28 -2.88 -2.78
CA VAL A 121 1.07 -1.66 -2.54
C VAL A 121 0.49 -0.89 -1.36
N GLY A 122 1.34 -0.55 -0.38
CA GLY A 122 0.95 0.24 0.79
C GLY A 122 2.14 0.64 1.66
N ASP A 123 1.89 1.41 2.72
CA ASP A 123 2.94 1.97 3.59
C ASP A 123 3.18 1.17 4.88
N ARG A 124 2.44 0.08 5.11
CA ARG A 124 2.44 -0.62 6.41
C ARG A 124 2.74 -2.11 6.31
N LEU A 125 3.63 -2.57 7.20
CA LEU A 125 4.06 -3.96 7.28
C LEU A 125 2.94 -4.90 7.78
N PHE A 126 2.27 -4.55 8.87
CA PHE A 126 1.29 -5.44 9.52
C PHE A 126 -0.08 -5.46 8.85
N THR A 127 -0.32 -4.58 7.89
CA THR A 127 -1.57 -4.58 7.11
C THR A 127 -1.30 -5.02 5.68
N ASP A 128 -0.56 -4.23 4.92
CA ASP A 128 -0.48 -4.35 3.47
C ASP A 128 0.49 -5.44 3.05
N ILE A 129 1.71 -5.41 3.59
CA ILE A 129 2.71 -6.45 3.32
C ILE A 129 2.23 -7.79 3.88
N LEU A 130 1.72 -7.80 5.12
CA LEU A 130 1.19 -9.01 5.73
C LEU A 130 0.05 -9.64 4.92
N VAL A 131 -0.94 -8.86 4.45
CA VAL A 131 -2.06 -9.43 3.69
C VAL A 131 -1.63 -9.89 2.30
N GLY A 132 -0.75 -9.15 1.62
CA GLY A 132 -0.21 -9.51 0.32
C GLY A 132 0.56 -10.82 0.37
N ASN A 133 1.51 -10.94 1.30
CA ASN A 133 2.29 -12.16 1.50
C ASN A 133 1.43 -13.37 1.88
N ARG A 134 0.39 -13.16 2.71
CA ARG A 134 -0.58 -14.23 3.06
C ARG A 134 -1.43 -14.72 1.89
N LEU A 135 -1.47 -13.96 0.79
CA LEU A 135 -2.17 -14.31 -0.45
C LEU A 135 -1.21 -14.74 -1.56
N GLY A 136 0.11 -14.68 -1.34
CA GLY A 136 1.11 -14.94 -2.37
C GLY A 136 1.15 -13.86 -3.45
N MET A 137 0.81 -12.63 -3.09
CA MET A 137 0.94 -11.45 -3.95
C MET A 137 2.35 -10.89 -3.88
N PHE A 138 2.76 -10.17 -4.92
CA PHE A 138 3.99 -9.38 -4.88
C PHE A 138 3.76 -8.15 -4.00
N THR A 139 4.58 -7.94 -2.97
CA THR A 139 4.39 -6.87 -2.00
C THR A 139 5.36 -5.72 -2.20
N ILE A 140 4.81 -4.50 -2.30
CA ILE A 140 5.58 -3.27 -2.45
C ILE A 140 5.31 -2.38 -1.24
N LEU A 141 6.35 -2.18 -0.42
CA LEU A 141 6.31 -1.21 0.68
C LEU A 141 6.77 0.15 0.17
N VAL A 142 5.95 1.18 0.37
CA VAL A 142 6.28 2.57 0.02
C VAL A 142 6.44 3.44 1.25
N GLN A 143 7.10 4.58 1.11
CA GLN A 143 7.07 5.58 2.18
C GLN A 143 5.71 6.26 2.25
N PRO A 144 5.22 6.56 3.46
CA PRO A 144 3.98 7.28 3.62
C PRO A 144 4.10 8.71 3.08
N VAL A 145 3.04 9.22 2.45
CA VAL A 145 3.01 10.58 1.87
C VAL A 145 3.26 11.69 2.90
N LEU A 146 2.93 11.42 4.17
CA LEU A 146 3.32 12.24 5.29
C LEU A 146 4.05 11.36 6.30
N VAL A 147 5.28 11.75 6.59
CA VAL A 147 6.03 11.20 7.71
C VAL A 147 5.40 11.77 8.99
N LYS A 148 4.48 11.01 9.59
CA LYS A 148 3.96 11.34 10.91
C LYS A 148 5.11 11.24 11.91
N HIS A 149 5.13 12.15 12.88
CA HIS A 149 6.00 12.00 14.03
C HIS A 149 5.66 10.68 14.74
N LEU A 150 6.61 10.12 15.50
CA LEU A 150 6.32 8.99 16.38
C LEU A 150 5.42 9.48 17.50
N ASP A 151 4.12 9.52 17.24
CA ASP A 151 3.12 9.85 18.22
C ASP A 151 3.06 8.64 19.16
N GLY A 152 3.63 8.74 20.37
CA GLY A 152 3.73 7.65 21.36
C GLY A 152 2.41 6.95 21.74
N LYS A 153 1.28 7.32 21.11
CA LYS A 153 -0.06 6.74 21.27
C LYS A 153 -0.29 5.48 20.43
N SER A 154 0.39 5.30 19.29
CA SER A 154 0.21 4.11 18.43
C SER A 154 1.40 3.16 18.54
N TRP A 155 1.41 2.36 19.62
CA TRP A 155 2.46 1.37 19.89
C TRP A 155 2.69 0.39 18.73
N VAL A 156 1.62 0.04 18.00
CA VAL A 156 1.69 -0.85 16.82
C VAL A 156 2.52 -0.20 15.71
N ARG A 157 2.30 1.07 15.41
CA ARG A 157 3.05 1.81 14.38
C ARG A 157 4.51 1.99 14.80
N ASN A 158 4.76 2.22 16.08
CA ASN A 158 6.13 2.30 16.62
C ASN A 158 6.87 0.96 16.50
N LEU A 159 6.17 -0.16 16.71
CA LEU A 159 6.73 -1.50 16.51
C LEU A 159 7.00 -1.79 15.03
N GLU A 160 6.11 -1.38 14.11
CA GLU A 160 6.34 -1.47 12.66
C GLU A 160 7.62 -0.74 12.28
N PHE A 161 7.79 0.51 12.73
CA PHE A 161 9.00 1.29 12.47
C PHE A 161 10.26 0.63 13.02
N TRP A 162 10.19 0.05 14.23
CA TRP A 162 11.33 -0.65 14.81
C TRP A 162 11.72 -1.90 13.99
N LEU A 163 10.73 -2.72 13.59
CA LEU A 163 10.97 -3.90 12.77
C LEU A 163 11.52 -3.53 11.38
N ALA A 164 10.94 -2.50 10.76
CA ALA A 164 11.39 -1.97 9.50
C ALA A 164 12.87 -1.57 9.55
N ARG A 165 13.32 -0.89 10.62
CA ARG A 165 14.75 -0.56 10.81
C ARG A 165 15.63 -1.80 10.97
N GLN A 166 15.16 -2.83 11.67
CA GLN A 166 15.91 -4.10 11.80
C GLN A 166 16.04 -4.85 10.48
N LEU A 167 15.03 -4.76 9.61
CA LEU A 167 15.03 -5.35 8.28
C LEU A 167 15.85 -4.54 7.26
N GLY A 168 16.57 -3.49 7.70
CA GLY A 168 17.38 -2.64 6.83
C GLY A 168 16.55 -1.74 5.92
N THR A 169 15.26 -1.55 6.20
CA THR A 169 14.39 -0.70 5.39
C THR A 169 14.54 0.77 5.81
N PRO A 170 14.83 1.69 4.88
CA PRO A 170 14.86 3.12 5.16
C PRO A 170 13.42 3.66 5.19
N LEU A 171 12.68 3.38 6.26
CA LEU A 171 11.48 4.18 6.56
C LEU A 171 11.95 5.55 7.03
N ALA A 172 11.63 6.60 6.28
CA ALA A 172 11.93 7.97 6.68
C ALA A 172 11.22 8.28 8.02
N ILE A 173 12.02 8.66 9.02
CA ILE A 173 11.55 9.17 10.30
C ILE A 173 11.89 10.66 10.32
N ALA A 174 10.89 11.52 10.53
CA ALA A 174 11.15 12.91 10.86
C ALA A 174 11.84 12.92 12.23
N ARG A 175 13.10 13.38 12.29
CA ARG A 175 13.76 13.66 13.57
C ARG A 175 12.90 14.67 14.34
N PRO A 176 12.76 14.53 15.67
CA PRO A 176 12.11 15.57 16.46
C PRO A 176 12.82 16.90 16.17
N ALA A 177 12.06 17.97 15.97
CA ALA A 177 12.62 19.31 15.96
C ALA A 177 13.33 19.50 17.31
N GLU A 178 14.63 19.75 17.26
CA GLU A 178 15.36 20.24 18.42
C GLU A 178 14.75 21.61 18.76
N ASN A 179 14.07 21.70 19.90
CA ASN A 179 13.65 22.96 20.50
C ASN A 179 14.87 23.69 21.07
#